data_AF-A0A2H9MZT7-F1
#
_entry.id   AF-A0A2H9MZT7-F1
#
_cell.length_a   1.000
_cell.length_b   1.000
_cell.length_c   1.000
_cell.angle_alpha   90.00
_cell.angle_beta   90.00
_cell.angle_gamma   90.00
#
_symmetry.space_group_name_H-M   'P 1'
#
loop_
_entity.id
_entity.type
_entity.pdbx_description
1 polymer ?
#
loop_
_entity_poly.entity_id
_entity_poly.type
_entity_poly.pdbx_seq_one_letter_code
_entity_poly.pdbx_strand_id
1 'polypeptide(L)'
;MTVMHFIIFMLLFLGLDIALNLLTKKLIKFLGIDFLFLASWLAGINYGIIPGIVVATVLLAEHSLLHPSKSQFILFSFPAQLIAVLLGYFLGMNGFGISLVAYQIVNTGIMFATGGFGPLFVAFLVVNSLFNVIIYRVLLAVG
;
A
#
# COMPACT_ATOMS: atom_id res chain seq x y z
N MET A 1 -4.13 16.00 -16.52
CA MET A 1 -3.91 16.38 -15.11
C MET A 1 -2.54 17.05 -14.97
N THR A 2 -2.38 18.00 -14.05
CA THR A 2 -1.13 18.78 -13.90
C THR A 2 -0.15 18.06 -12.96
N VAL A 3 1.14 18.31 -13.15
CA VAL A 3 2.23 17.82 -12.26
C VAL A 3 1.99 18.22 -10.81
N MET A 4 1.39 19.38 -10.58
CA MET A 4 1.01 19.87 -9.24
C MET A 4 0.04 18.92 -8.53
N HIS A 5 -0.97 18.38 -9.23
CA HIS A 5 -1.92 17.43 -8.62
C HIS A 5 -1.23 16.13 -8.19
N PHE A 6 -0.27 15.65 -8.99
CA PHE A 6 0.52 14.47 -8.66
C PHE A 6 1.39 14.68 -7.40
N ILE A 7 2.07 15.83 -7.31
CA ILE A 7 2.88 16.17 -6.13
C ILE A 7 2.00 16.25 -4.88
N ILE A 8 0.84 16.92 -4.97
CA ILE A 8 -0.10 17.02 -3.84
C ILE A 8 -0.60 15.64 -3.41
N PHE A 9 -0.95 14.77 -4.36
CA PHE A 9 -1.34 13.39 -4.08
C PHE A 9 -0.24 12.63 -3.34
N MET A 10 1.00 12.71 -3.83
CA MET A 10 2.13 12.02 -3.23
C MET A 10 2.41 12.52 -1.81
N LEU A 11 2.41 13.84 -1.59
CA LEU A 11 2.61 14.44 -0.27
C LEU A 11 1.49 14.07 0.71
N LEU A 12 0.24 14.04 0.24
CA LEU A 12 -0.91 13.65 1.05
C LEU A 12 -0.77 12.21 1.54
N PHE A 13 -0.52 11.26 0.62
CA PHE A 13 -0.39 9.85 1.01
C PHE A 13 0.85 9.59 1.85
N LEU A 14 1.98 10.26 1.57
CA LEU A 14 3.17 10.18 2.42
C LEU A 14 2.88 10.70 3.83
N GLY A 15 2.23 11.86 3.96
CA GLY A 15 1.89 12.45 5.25
C GLY A 15 0.90 11.59 6.04
N LEU A 16 -0.10 11.02 5.36
CA LEU A 16 -1.06 10.11 5.96
C LEU A 16 -0.41 8.79 6.40
N ASP A 17 0.49 8.22 5.60
CA ASP A 17 1.22 7.00 5.95
C ASP A 17 2.12 7.22 7.17
N ILE A 18 2.90 8.30 7.19
CA ILE A 18 3.71 8.70 8.34
C ILE A 18 2.82 8.87 9.58
N ALA A 19 1.72 9.60 9.47
CA ALA A 19 0.83 9.88 10.60
C ALA A 19 0.20 8.59 11.17
N LEU A 20 -0.31 7.71 10.30
CA LEU A 20 -0.88 6.43 10.71
C LEU A 20 0.18 5.50 11.30
N ASN A 21 1.37 5.41 10.72
CA ASN A 21 2.45 4.60 11.26
C ASN A 21 2.93 5.12 12.63
N LEU A 22 3.02 6.44 12.82
CA LEU A 22 3.36 7.02 14.13
C LEU A 22 2.27 6.75 15.18
N LEU A 23 1.00 6.83 14.78
CA LEU A 23 -0.14 6.56 15.65
C LEU A 23 -0.21 5.07 16.04
N THR A 24 -0.10 4.19 15.05
CA THR A 24 -0.17 2.73 15.25
C THR A 24 1.06 2.19 15.99
N LYS A 25 2.26 2.73 15.78
CA LYS A 25 3.44 2.38 16.59
C LYS A 25 3.22 2.60 18.09
N LYS A 26 2.46 3.63 18.48
CA LYS A 26 2.13 3.91 19.88
C LYS A 26 1.05 2.99 20.44
N LEU A 27 0.06 2.62 19.62
CA LEU A 27 -1.13 1.88 20.06
C LEU A 27 -0.98 0.36 19.91
N ILE A 28 -0.39 -0.09 18.81
CA ILE A 28 -0.27 -1.49 18.43
C ILE A 28 1.16 -1.71 17.92
N LYS A 29 2.10 -1.92 18.86
CA LYS A 29 3.56 -2.06 18.62
C LYS A 29 3.96 -3.05 17.51
N PHE A 30 3.04 -3.92 17.09
CA PHE A 30 3.30 -5.02 16.14
C PHE A 30 2.57 -4.88 14.79
N LEU A 31 1.58 -3.98 14.64
CA LEU A 31 0.74 -3.84 13.44
C LEU A 31 0.87 -2.43 12.87
N GLY A 32 1.64 -2.28 11.79
CA GLY A 32 1.60 -1.07 10.97
C GLY A 32 0.35 -1.08 10.11
N ILE A 33 -0.41 0.01 10.12
CA ILE A 33 -1.43 0.26 9.10
C ILE A 33 -0.75 1.15 8.07
N ASP A 34 -0.79 0.75 6.80
CA ASP A 34 -0.14 1.47 5.73
C ASP A 34 -1.07 1.69 4.52
N PHE A 35 -0.67 2.65 3.70
CA PHE A 35 -1.28 2.98 2.43
C PHE A 35 -0.54 2.39 1.24
N LEU A 36 0.36 1.41 1.44
CA LEU A 36 1.19 0.88 0.35
C LEU A 36 0.32 0.38 -0.80
N PHE A 37 -0.70 -0.44 -0.50
CA PHE A 37 -1.66 -0.89 -1.50
C PHE A 37 -2.50 0.27 -2.07
N LEU A 38 -3.28 0.96 -1.22
CA LEU A 38 -4.28 1.93 -1.69
C LEU A 38 -3.67 3.08 -2.48
N ALA A 39 -2.56 3.65 -2.01
CA ALA A 39 -1.92 4.77 -2.67
C ALA A 39 -1.32 4.36 -4.02
N SER A 40 -0.66 3.20 -4.08
CA SER A 40 -0.11 2.65 -5.33
C SER A 40 -1.21 2.33 -6.35
N TRP A 41 -2.31 1.72 -5.90
CA TRP A 41 -3.47 1.40 -6.73
C TRP A 41 -4.17 2.66 -7.25
N LEU A 42 -4.46 3.63 -6.37
CA LEU A 42 -5.05 4.93 -6.76
C LEU A 42 -4.12 5.73 -7.67
N ALA A 43 -2.80 5.65 -7.47
CA ALA A 43 -1.85 6.30 -8.34
C ALA A 43 -1.88 5.69 -9.75
N GLY A 44 -1.98 4.36 -9.85
CA GLY A 44 -2.19 3.64 -11.11
C GLY A 44 -3.46 4.09 -11.85
N ILE A 45 -4.57 4.26 -11.12
CA ILE A 45 -5.84 4.74 -11.69
C ILE A 45 -5.74 6.17 -12.22
N ASN A 46 -5.22 7.08 -11.38
CA ASN A 46 -5.38 8.52 -11.62
C ASN A 46 -4.22 9.14 -12.43
N TYR A 47 -3.04 8.51 -12.40
CA TYR A 47 -1.82 9.09 -12.97
C TYR A 47 -1.09 8.16 -13.94
N GLY A 48 -1.52 6.91 -14.08
CA GLY A 48 -0.90 5.93 -14.97
C GLY A 48 0.24 5.14 -14.32
N ILE A 49 0.83 4.23 -15.10
CA ILE A 49 1.78 3.23 -14.61
C ILE A 49 3.05 3.88 -14.04
N ILE A 50 3.71 4.76 -14.81
CA ILE A 50 5.01 5.33 -14.39
C ILE A 50 4.88 6.16 -13.10
N PRO A 51 3.94 7.11 -12.97
CA PRO A 51 3.76 7.82 -11.70
C PRO A 51 3.32 6.91 -10.55
N GLY A 52 2.52 5.87 -10.84
CA GLY A 52 2.16 4.84 -9.85
C GLY A 52 3.37 4.10 -9.30
N ILE A 53 4.32 3.71 -10.16
CA ILE A 53 5.57 3.07 -9.73
C ILE A 53 6.41 4.02 -8.87
N VAL A 54 6.44 5.32 -9.19
CA VAL A 54 7.14 6.32 -8.37
C VAL A 54 6.51 6.40 -6.98
N VAL A 55 5.18 6.51 -6.88
CA VAL A 55 4.47 6.52 -5.59
C VAL A 55 4.75 5.25 -4.79
N ALA A 56 4.62 4.09 -5.43
CA ALA A 56 4.92 2.80 -4.82
C ALA A 56 6.35 2.76 -4.26
N THR A 57 7.34 3.20 -5.05
CA THR A 57 8.75 3.20 -4.64
C THR A 57 9.00 4.13 -3.45
N VAL A 58 8.44 5.34 -3.50
CA VAL A 58 8.61 6.35 -2.44
C VAL A 58 7.99 5.88 -1.13
N LEU A 59 6.77 5.34 -1.16
CA LEU A 59 6.12 4.82 0.03
C LEU A 59 6.82 3.58 0.58
N LEU A 60 7.31 2.68 -0.28
CA LEU A 60 8.07 1.51 0.15
C LEU A 60 9.36 1.91 0.88
N ALA A 61 10.06 2.91 0.36
CA ALA A 61 11.28 3.45 0.96
C ALA A 61 10.97 4.13 2.31
N GLU A 62 9.93 4.95 2.36
CA GLU A 62 9.46 5.60 3.58
C GLU A 62 9.09 4.57 4.66
N HIS A 63 8.29 3.57 4.31
CA HIS A 63 7.84 2.54 5.24
C HIS A 63 9.02 1.69 5.76
N SER A 64 10.02 1.44 4.90
CA SER A 64 11.27 0.77 5.27
C SER A 64 12.11 1.59 6.25
N LEU A 65 12.17 2.91 6.08
CA LEU A 65 12.84 3.83 7.00
C LEU A 65 12.14 3.87 8.36
N LEU A 66 10.81 3.81 8.37
CA LEU A 66 10.03 3.75 9.61
C LEU A 66 10.20 2.41 10.33
N HIS A 67 10.46 1.31 9.64
CA HIS A 67 10.59 -0.02 10.25
C HIS A 67 11.94 -0.68 9.90
N PRO A 68 13.08 -0.17 10.39
CA PRO A 68 14.41 -0.65 9.99
C PRO A 68 14.63 -2.15 10.20
N SER A 69 14.08 -2.71 11.29
CA SER A 69 14.17 -4.15 11.60
C SER A 69 13.41 -5.05 10.63
N LYS A 70 12.49 -4.50 9.83
CA LYS A 70 11.69 -5.21 8.83
C LYS A 70 11.94 -4.72 7.41
N SER A 71 12.88 -3.78 7.23
CA SER A 71 13.16 -3.10 5.96
C SER A 71 13.36 -4.07 4.80
N GLN A 72 14.15 -5.13 4.99
CA GLN A 72 14.38 -6.14 3.95
C GLN A 72 13.07 -6.79 3.44
N PHE A 73 12.16 -7.15 4.35
CA PHE A 73 10.87 -7.74 3.98
C PHE A 73 9.95 -6.72 3.30
N ILE A 74 9.93 -5.48 3.78
CA ILE A 74 9.15 -4.39 3.17
C ILE A 74 9.63 -4.14 1.74
N LEU A 75 10.94 -4.05 1.52
CA LEU A 75 11.52 -3.88 0.19
C LEU A 75 11.19 -5.04 -0.75
N PHE A 76 11.18 -6.27 -0.24
CA PHE A 76 10.77 -7.43 -1.03
C PHE A 76 9.31 -7.39 -1.46
N SER A 77 8.44 -6.61 -0.80
CA SER A 77 7.03 -6.46 -1.22
C SER A 77 6.85 -5.57 -2.46
N PHE A 78 7.93 -5.01 -3.03
CA PHE A 78 7.85 -4.18 -4.24
C PHE A 78 7.07 -4.81 -5.41
N PRO A 79 7.23 -6.11 -5.76
CA PRO A 79 6.43 -6.73 -6.80
C PRO A 79 4.92 -6.73 -6.50
N ALA A 80 4.52 -6.82 -5.23
CA ALA A 80 3.11 -6.67 -4.86
C ALA A 80 2.63 -5.24 -5.16
N GLN A 81 3.44 -4.22 -4.88
CA GLN A 81 3.10 -2.83 -5.25
C GLN A 81 2.94 -2.65 -6.76
N LEU A 82 3.80 -3.27 -7.56
CA LEU A 82 3.67 -3.22 -9.02
C LEU A 82 2.34 -3.82 -9.48
N ILE A 83 1.90 -4.92 -8.87
CA ILE A 83 0.60 -5.53 -9.15
C ILE A 83 -0.55 -4.57 -8.77
N ALA A 84 -0.45 -3.87 -7.64
CA ALA A 84 -1.43 -2.86 -7.25
C ALA A 84 -1.51 -1.72 -8.29
N VAL A 85 -0.37 -1.19 -8.74
CA VAL A 85 -0.31 -0.15 -9.78
C VAL A 85 -0.91 -0.63 -11.10
N LEU A 86 -0.48 -1.81 -11.58
CA LEU A 86 -0.92 -2.35 -12.86
C LEU A 86 -2.42 -2.63 -12.85
N LEU A 87 -2.93 -3.30 -11.81
CA LEU A 87 -4.36 -3.59 -11.74
C LEU A 87 -5.20 -2.34 -11.47
N GLY A 88 -4.66 -1.33 -10.78
CA GLY A 88 -5.28 -0.01 -10.72
C GLY A 88 -5.43 0.63 -12.10
N TYR A 89 -4.34 0.65 -12.87
CA TYR A 89 -4.33 1.21 -14.21
C TYR A 89 -5.32 0.50 -15.16
N PHE A 90 -5.34 -0.84 -15.15
CA PHE A 90 -6.15 -1.61 -16.10
C PHE A 90 -7.60 -1.84 -15.69
N LEU A 91 -7.87 -2.04 -14.39
CA LEU A 91 -9.22 -2.38 -13.90
C LEU A 91 -9.99 -1.17 -13.35
N GLY A 92 -9.31 -0.05 -13.09
CA GLY A 92 -9.92 1.16 -12.55
C GLY A 92 -10.53 0.96 -11.16
N MET A 93 -11.45 1.85 -10.80
CA MET A 93 -12.14 1.82 -9.49
C MET A 93 -12.90 0.51 -9.25
N ASN A 94 -13.57 -0.03 -10.28
CA ASN A 94 -14.36 -1.26 -10.17
C ASN A 94 -13.51 -2.51 -9.90
N GLY A 95 -12.20 -2.44 -10.13
CA GLY A 95 -11.25 -3.52 -9.92
C GLY A 95 -10.76 -3.72 -8.50
N PHE A 96 -11.15 -2.87 -7.54
CA PHE A 96 -10.55 -2.83 -6.20
C PHE A 96 -10.41 -4.20 -5.53
N GLY A 97 -11.50 -5.00 -5.51
CA GLY A 97 -11.50 -6.31 -4.86
C GLY A 97 -10.52 -7.29 -5.50
N ILE A 98 -10.47 -7.33 -6.83
CA ILE A 98 -9.55 -8.18 -7.60
C ILE A 98 -8.11 -7.72 -7.35
N SER A 99 -7.86 -6.41 -7.40
CA SER A 99 -6.56 -5.82 -7.14
C SER A 99 -6.05 -6.14 -5.74
N LEU A 100 -6.91 -6.03 -4.73
CA LEU A 100 -6.55 -6.31 -3.34
C LEU A 100 -6.22 -7.79 -3.16
N VAL A 101 -7.04 -8.70 -3.69
CA VAL A 101 -6.77 -10.15 -3.60
C VAL A 101 -5.45 -10.51 -4.29
N ALA A 102 -5.23 -10.01 -5.51
CA ALA A 102 -3.99 -10.27 -6.25
C ALA A 102 -2.76 -9.72 -5.50
N TYR A 103 -2.86 -8.50 -4.95
CA TYR A 103 -1.83 -7.92 -4.11
C TYR A 103 -1.49 -8.82 -2.92
N GLN A 104 -2.51 -9.31 -2.20
CA GLN A 104 -2.28 -10.16 -1.02
C GLN A 104 -1.70 -11.52 -1.37
N ILE A 105 -2.11 -12.12 -2.49
CA ILE A 105 -1.53 -13.39 -2.97
C ILE A 105 -0.02 -13.21 -3.23
N VAL A 106 0.35 -12.15 -3.94
CA VAL A 106 1.76 -11.87 -4.27
C VAL A 106 2.56 -11.55 -3.02
N ASN A 107 2.04 -10.70 -2.13
CA ASN A 107 2.71 -10.33 -0.89
C ASN A 107 2.90 -11.55 0.02
N THR A 108 1.88 -12.40 0.14
CA THR A 108 1.96 -13.65 0.91
C THR A 108 2.97 -14.63 0.29
N GLY A 109 2.96 -14.79 -1.04
CA GLY A 109 3.91 -15.65 -1.73
C GLY A 109 5.35 -15.23 -1.53
N ILE A 110 5.63 -13.93 -1.58
CA ILE A 110 6.97 -13.37 -1.32
C ILE A 110 7.37 -13.60 0.14
N MET A 111 6.48 -13.34 1.10
CA MET A 111 6.77 -13.53 2.52
C MET A 111 6.98 -15.00 2.87
N PHE A 112 6.27 -15.91 2.22
CA PHE A 112 6.51 -17.34 2.34
C PHE A 112 7.89 -17.73 1.80
N ALA A 113 8.26 -17.27 0.60
CA ALA A 113 9.55 -17.57 -0.02
C ALA A 113 10.76 -16.98 0.72
N THR A 114 10.57 -15.85 1.41
CA THR A 114 11.63 -15.13 2.13
C THR A 114 11.70 -15.47 3.62
N GLY A 115 10.84 -16.37 4.12
CA GLY A 115 10.79 -16.76 5.53
C GLY A 115 10.15 -15.70 6.46
N GLY A 116 9.49 -14.69 5.91
CA GLY A 116 8.76 -13.66 6.66
C GLY A 116 7.32 -14.05 7.05
N PHE A 117 6.84 -15.21 6.60
CA PHE A 117 5.48 -15.68 6.89
C PHE A 117 5.32 -16.16 8.33
N GLY A 118 4.31 -15.65 9.04
CA GLY A 118 3.98 -16.06 10.40
C GLY A 118 2.69 -15.40 10.93
N PRO A 119 2.25 -15.72 12.16
CA PRO A 119 0.98 -15.22 12.71
C PRO A 119 0.88 -13.69 12.75
N LEU A 120 2.00 -13.01 13.02
CA LEU A 120 2.07 -11.55 13.00
C LEU A 120 1.89 -10.97 11.60
N PHE A 121 2.45 -11.62 10.58
CA PHE A 121 2.24 -11.24 9.18
C PHE A 121 0.79 -11.45 8.76
N VAL A 122 0.17 -12.57 9.15
CA VAL A 122 -1.25 -12.82 8.86
C VAL A 122 -2.13 -11.76 9.52
N ALA A 123 -1.89 -11.43 10.79
CA ALA A 123 -2.63 -10.37 11.48
C ALA A 123 -2.45 -9.01 10.77
N PHE A 124 -1.23 -8.68 10.36
CA PHE A 124 -0.91 -7.48 9.58
C PHE A 124 -1.68 -7.44 8.26
N LEU A 125 -1.72 -8.56 7.54
CA LEU A 125 -2.39 -8.67 6.25
C LEU A 125 -3.92 -8.50 6.39
N VAL A 126 -4.51 -9.09 7.43
CA VAL A 126 -5.95 -8.94 7.72
C VAL A 126 -6.28 -7.49 8.10
N VAL A 127 -5.52 -6.89 9.02
CA VAL A 127 -5.75 -5.51 9.46
C VAL A 127 -5.61 -4.54 8.29
N ASN A 128 -4.56 -4.67 7.47
CA ASN A 128 -4.39 -3.82 6.30
C ASN A 128 -5.47 -4.09 5.24
N SER A 129 -5.88 -5.33 5.00
CA SER A 129 -6.98 -5.61 4.08
C SER A 129 -8.27 -4.90 4.50
N LEU A 130 -8.63 -4.99 5.79
CA LEU A 130 -9.80 -4.32 6.34
C LEU A 130 -9.68 -2.80 6.23
N PHE A 131 -8.53 -2.25 6.58
CA PHE A 131 -8.26 -0.82 6.45
C PHE A 131 -8.46 -0.35 5.01
N ASN A 132 -7.83 -1.01 4.04
CA ASN A 132 -7.95 -0.68 2.62
C ASN A 132 -9.42 -0.75 2.15
N VAL A 133 -10.17 -1.78 2.57
CA VAL A 133 -11.61 -1.91 2.26
C VAL A 133 -12.42 -0.76 2.86
N ILE A 134 -12.17 -0.38 4.11
CA ILE A 134 -12.88 0.72 4.79
C ILE A 134 -12.62 2.03 4.03
N ILE A 135 -11.36 2.36 3.75
CA ILE A 135 -11.04 3.61 3.05
C ILE A 135 -11.63 3.60 1.63
N TYR A 136 -11.58 2.49 0.91
CA TYR A 136 -12.23 2.38 -0.40
C TYR A 136 -13.74 2.65 -0.34
N ARG A 137 -14.43 2.12 0.67
CA ARG A 137 -15.87 2.42 0.88
C ARG A 137 -16.11 3.90 1.16
N VAL A 138 -15.25 4.55 1.92
CA VAL A 138 -15.34 6.00 2.17
C VAL A 138 -15.11 6.77 0.87
N LEU A 139 -14.12 6.40 0.06
CA LEU A 139 -13.87 7.03 -1.24
C LEU A 139 -15.08 6.93 -2.17
N LEU A 140 -15.76 5.79 -2.21
CA LEU A 140 -16.99 5.61 -2.99
C LEU A 140 -18.19 6.39 -2.45
N ALA A 141 -18.22 6.72 -1.16
CA ALA A 141 -19.34 7.45 -0.55
C ALA A 141 -19.21 8.97 -0.74
N VAL A 142 -18.00 9.47 -0.99
CA VAL A 142 -17.70 10.90 -1.10
C VAL A 142 -17.48 11.35 -2.55
N GLY A 143 -17.20 10.41 -3.47
CA GLY A 143 -17.08 10.65 -4.91
C GLY A 143 -18.39 10.44 -5.66
#